data_AF-A0AAN7GUH2-F1
#
_entry.id   AF-A0AAN7GUH2-F1
#
_cell.length_a   1.000
_cell.length_b   1.000
_cell.length_c   1.000
_cell.angle_alpha   90.00
_cell.angle_beta   90.00
_cell.angle_gamma   90.00
#
_symmetry.space_group_name_H-M   'P 1'
#
loop_
_entity.id
_entity.type
_entity.pdbx_description
1 polymer ?
#
loop_
_entity_poly.entity_id
_entity_poly.type
_entity_poly.pdbx_seq_one_letter_code
_entity_poly.pdbx_strand_id
1 'polypeptide(L)'
;MEAREERETYAEVVKEEEEEEEEEEEEEEEVENDDNGSNIGDSIASTDDEDALKRRISTHPLYGKLVKMHLDCLKVGVIGDVVGDRDHHETRCQPQMDSNKSPQRMLHQSDLDRFMEAYCAALSKLREAMEEPQQTTMAFISSMHSELQEMSAVPIAHSNAPALPHPPPTSSSGN
;
A
#
# COMPACT_ATOMS: atom_id res chain seq x y z
N MET A 1 -32.33 57.24 34.44
CA MET A 1 -30.89 57.44 34.21
C MET A 1 -30.24 56.09 33.91
N GLU A 2 -30.62 55.04 34.65
CA GLU A 2 -30.22 53.63 34.46
C GLU A 2 -30.44 53.03 33.04
N ALA A 3 -31.62 53.20 32.42
CA ALA A 3 -31.91 52.54 31.13
C ALA A 3 -31.13 53.10 29.91
N ARG A 4 -30.39 54.21 30.07
CA ARG A 4 -29.52 54.78 29.02
C ARG A 4 -28.10 54.24 29.13
N GLU A 5 -27.63 54.04 30.34
CA GLU A 5 -26.30 53.50 30.66
C GLU A 5 -26.19 52.04 30.17
N GLU A 6 -27.24 51.22 30.36
CA GLU A 6 -27.27 49.83 29.88
C GLU A 6 -27.31 49.69 28.34
N ARG A 7 -27.79 50.71 27.62
CA ARG A 7 -27.75 50.72 26.15
C ARG A 7 -26.40 51.20 25.61
N GLU A 8 -25.74 52.10 26.35
CA GLU A 8 -24.40 52.57 25.99
C GLU A 8 -23.38 51.44 26.20
N THR A 9 -23.50 50.66 27.28
CA THR A 9 -22.63 49.47 27.49
C THR A 9 -22.86 48.37 26.47
N TYR A 10 -24.10 48.04 26.11
CA TYR A 10 -24.35 47.02 25.08
C TYR A 10 -23.85 47.43 23.69
N ALA A 11 -23.91 48.73 23.37
CA ALA A 11 -23.40 49.25 22.10
C ALA A 11 -21.87 49.35 22.07
N GLU A 12 -21.22 49.43 23.23
CA GLU A 12 -19.75 49.38 23.37
C GLU A 12 -19.24 47.95 23.21
N VAL A 13 -19.90 46.97 23.85
CA VAL A 13 -19.57 45.54 23.69
C VAL A 13 -19.74 45.06 22.25
N VAL A 14 -20.81 45.46 21.55
CA VAL A 14 -21.01 45.06 20.14
C VAL A 14 -19.95 45.69 19.22
N LYS A 15 -19.45 46.89 19.54
CA LYS A 15 -18.36 47.50 18.78
C LYS A 15 -17.02 46.85 19.05
N GLU A 16 -16.76 46.45 20.29
CA GLU A 16 -15.55 45.69 20.64
C GLU A 16 -15.57 44.31 19.94
N GLU A 17 -16.74 43.64 19.85
CA GLU A 17 -16.89 42.38 19.11
C GLU A 17 -16.73 42.57 17.58
N GLU A 18 -17.27 43.65 17.00
CA GLU A 18 -17.08 43.97 15.57
C GLU A 18 -15.62 44.39 15.25
N GLU A 19 -14.93 45.11 16.14
CA GLU A 19 -13.50 45.44 15.99
C GLU A 19 -12.59 44.20 16.16
N GLU A 20 -12.91 43.25 17.06
CA GLU A 20 -12.18 41.98 17.17
C GLU A 20 -12.38 41.08 15.93
N GLU A 21 -13.59 41.03 15.34
CA GLU A 21 -13.82 40.27 14.10
C GLU A 21 -13.10 40.91 12.88
N GLU A 22 -13.03 42.24 12.78
CA GLU A 22 -12.24 42.92 11.74
C GLU A 22 -10.72 42.72 11.93
N GLU A 23 -10.20 42.71 13.16
CA GLU A 23 -8.78 42.40 13.43
C GLU A 23 -8.43 40.93 13.11
N GLU A 24 -9.31 39.96 13.39
CA GLU A 24 -9.10 38.55 13.01
C GLU A 24 -9.13 38.35 11.47
N GLU A 25 -10.02 39.02 10.73
CA GLU A 25 -10.04 38.96 9.26
C GLU A 25 -8.80 39.61 8.63
N GLU A 26 -8.27 40.71 9.20
CA GLU A 26 -7.00 41.32 8.73
C GLU A 26 -5.76 40.44 9.03
N GLU A 27 -5.73 39.70 10.15
CA GLU A 27 -4.64 38.74 10.44
C GLU A 27 -4.64 37.51 9.50
N GLU A 28 -5.80 37.08 9.00
CA GLU A 28 -5.91 35.95 8.05
C GLU A 28 -5.46 36.32 6.62
N GLU A 29 -5.55 37.57 6.19
CA GLU A 29 -5.09 38.02 4.85
C GLU A 29 -3.57 38.25 4.74
N GLU A 30 -2.82 38.35 5.86
CA GLU A 30 -1.36 38.59 5.85
C GLU A 30 -0.51 37.31 5.59
N VAL A 31 -1.11 36.14 5.35
CA VAL A 31 -0.38 34.88 5.13
C VAL A 31 -0.06 34.62 3.66
N GLU A 32 0.51 35.58 2.94
CA GLU A 32 1.19 35.28 1.68
C GLU A 32 2.46 36.14 1.43
N ASN A 33 3.59 35.44 1.57
CA ASN A 33 4.92 35.70 1.01
C ASN A 33 5.90 36.53 1.86
N ASP A 34 6.44 35.92 2.93
CA ASP A 34 7.77 36.25 3.43
C ASP A 34 8.67 35.02 3.61
N ASP A 35 9.66 34.95 2.74
CA ASP A 35 10.88 34.17 2.82
C ASP A 35 11.62 34.50 4.14
N ASN A 36 11.35 33.73 5.21
CA ASN A 36 12.05 33.89 6.48
C ASN A 36 12.49 32.56 7.11
N GLY A 37 13.66 32.08 6.67
CA GLY A 37 14.77 31.76 7.55
C GLY A 37 14.54 30.82 8.74
N SER A 38 14.30 29.52 8.47
CA SER A 38 14.65 28.48 9.45
C SER A 38 16.09 28.04 9.25
N ASN A 39 17.01 28.70 9.98
CA ASN A 39 18.40 28.28 10.10
C ASN A 39 18.49 27.04 11.00
N ILE A 40 18.22 25.88 10.40
CA ILE A 40 18.70 24.59 10.91
C ILE A 40 19.67 24.09 9.85
N GLY A 41 20.96 24.35 10.07
CA GLY A 41 22.00 24.10 9.08
C GLY A 41 22.05 22.64 8.62
N ASP A 42 21.84 22.44 7.31
CA ASP A 42 22.56 21.47 6.50
C ASP A 42 22.39 21.81 5.01
N SER A 43 23.51 22.16 4.36
CA SER A 43 23.71 22.21 2.89
C SER A 43 22.60 22.84 2.03
N ILE A 44 22.70 24.17 1.81
CA ILE A 44 21.96 24.90 0.77
C ILE A 44 22.33 24.41 -0.64
N ALA A 45 21.73 23.32 -1.10
CA ALA A 45 21.46 23.19 -2.52
C ALA A 45 20.47 24.31 -2.87
N SER A 46 20.75 25.11 -3.91
CA SER A 46 19.78 26.08 -4.37
C SER A 46 18.50 25.35 -4.80
N THR A 47 17.32 25.94 -4.62
CA THR A 47 16.05 25.32 -5.07
C THR A 47 16.09 24.94 -6.57
N ASP A 48 16.87 25.67 -7.36
CA ASP A 48 17.17 25.38 -8.76
C ASP A 48 17.94 24.05 -8.95
N ASP A 49 18.88 23.72 -8.05
CA ASP A 49 19.60 22.44 -8.08
C ASP A 49 18.65 21.26 -7.76
N GLU A 50 17.71 21.45 -6.84
CA GLU A 50 16.71 20.44 -6.50
C GLU A 50 15.75 20.19 -7.68
N ASP A 51 15.25 21.26 -8.31
CA ASP A 51 14.36 21.15 -9.46
C ASP A 51 15.07 20.58 -10.69
N ALA A 52 16.34 20.93 -10.90
CA ALA A 52 17.18 20.31 -11.91
C ALA A 52 17.36 18.81 -11.63
N LEU A 53 17.58 18.41 -10.38
CA LEU A 53 17.68 17.00 -10.00
C LEU A 53 16.35 16.25 -10.20
N LYS A 54 15.23 16.80 -9.76
CA LYS A 54 13.88 16.24 -9.98
C LYS A 54 13.63 16.03 -11.47
N ARG A 55 13.97 17.02 -12.31
CA ARG A 55 13.84 16.93 -13.77
C ARG A 55 14.73 15.83 -14.35
N ARG A 56 15.98 15.71 -13.89
CA ARG A 56 16.89 14.62 -14.30
C ARG A 56 16.34 13.24 -13.91
N ILE A 57 15.74 13.11 -12.73
CA ILE A 57 15.11 11.86 -12.28
C ILE A 57 13.87 11.55 -13.13
N SER A 58 12.96 12.52 -13.30
CA SER A 58 11.68 12.30 -13.99
C SER A 58 11.83 12.06 -15.49
N THR A 59 12.84 12.64 -16.13
CA THR A 59 13.16 12.41 -17.54
C THR A 59 14.04 11.18 -17.79
N HIS A 60 14.46 10.48 -16.72
CA HIS A 60 15.35 9.33 -16.84
C HIS A 60 14.64 8.13 -17.51
N PRO A 61 15.30 7.42 -18.46
CA PRO A 61 14.67 6.30 -19.18
C PRO A 61 14.14 5.16 -18.29
N LEU A 62 14.74 4.97 -17.11
CA LEU A 62 14.31 3.95 -16.14
C LEU A 62 13.19 4.40 -15.19
N TYR A 63 12.83 5.69 -15.15
CA TYR A 63 11.87 6.21 -14.16
C TYR A 63 10.49 5.55 -14.28
N GLY A 64 9.96 5.41 -15.48
CA GLY A 64 8.68 4.72 -15.69
C GLY A 64 8.68 3.26 -15.21
N LYS A 65 9.78 2.54 -15.47
CA LYS A 65 9.96 1.15 -15.00
C LYS A 65 10.03 1.08 -13.48
N LEU A 66 10.78 2.00 -12.87
CA LEU A 66 10.94 2.12 -11.42
C LEU A 66 9.57 2.28 -10.73
N VAL A 67 8.78 3.26 -11.20
CA VAL A 67 7.45 3.54 -10.67
C VAL A 67 6.53 2.34 -10.82
N LYS A 68 6.52 1.69 -12.00
CA LYS A 68 5.73 0.48 -12.22
C LYS A 68 6.07 -0.63 -11.21
N MET A 69 7.36 -0.92 -11.05
CA MET A 69 7.81 -1.96 -10.11
C MET A 69 7.44 -1.61 -8.66
N HIS A 70 7.51 -0.33 -8.29
CA HIS A 70 7.10 0.13 -6.97
C HIS A 70 5.59 -0.09 -6.75
N LEU A 71 4.76 0.27 -7.72
CA LEU A 71 3.32 0.02 -7.68
C LEU A 71 3.00 -1.47 -7.60
N ASP A 72 3.73 -2.32 -8.33
CA ASP A 72 3.54 -3.76 -8.27
C ASP A 72 3.91 -4.34 -6.88
N CYS A 73 4.90 -3.79 -6.19
CA CYS A 73 5.18 -4.16 -4.78
C CYS A 73 4.01 -3.79 -3.86
N LEU A 74 3.40 -2.61 -4.04
CA LEU A 74 2.24 -2.21 -3.26
C LEU A 74 1.05 -3.14 -3.50
N LYS A 75 0.80 -3.57 -4.75
CA LYS A 75 -0.27 -4.51 -5.07
C LYS A 75 -0.11 -5.85 -4.36
N VAL A 76 1.12 -6.39 -4.33
CA VAL A 76 1.43 -7.63 -3.59
C VAL A 76 1.19 -7.42 -2.09
N GLY A 77 1.51 -6.25 -1.54
CA GLY A 77 1.33 -5.96 -0.11
C GLY A 77 -0.12 -5.83 0.38
N VAL A 78 -1.07 -5.51 -0.49
CA VAL A 78 -2.48 -5.36 -0.10
C VAL A 78 -3.20 -6.70 -0.26
N ILE A 79 -3.37 -7.41 0.86
CA ILE A 79 -4.26 -8.58 0.95
C ILE A 79 -5.71 -8.07 0.96
N GLY A 80 -6.24 -7.71 -0.20
CA GLY A 80 -7.61 -7.25 -0.35
C GLY A 80 -7.77 -6.22 -1.45
N ASP A 81 -8.79 -6.41 -2.27
CA ASP A 81 -9.21 -5.56 -3.39
C ASP A 81 -9.73 -4.17 -2.94
N VAL A 82 -9.02 -3.49 -2.04
CA VAL A 82 -9.32 -2.12 -1.60
C VAL A 82 -8.68 -1.09 -2.54
N VAL A 83 -7.97 -1.55 -3.56
CA VAL A 83 -7.52 -0.71 -4.68
C VAL A 83 -8.39 -0.98 -5.90
N GLY A 84 -9.70 -0.95 -5.71
CA GLY A 84 -10.60 -0.60 -6.80
C GLY A 84 -10.19 0.79 -7.30
N ASP A 85 -9.81 0.86 -8.57
CA ASP A 85 -9.62 2.12 -9.31
C ASP A 85 -8.36 2.94 -8.97
N ARG A 86 -7.17 2.34 -9.07
CA ARG A 86 -5.95 3.10 -9.41
C ARG A 86 -5.57 2.76 -10.84
N ASP A 87 -6.13 3.56 -11.74
CA ASP A 87 -6.01 3.52 -13.19
C ASP A 87 -4.74 2.86 -13.75
N HIS A 88 -4.98 2.02 -14.76
CA HIS A 88 -4.01 1.42 -15.66
C HIS A 88 -3.17 2.50 -16.38
N HIS A 89 -2.13 3.03 -15.72
CA HIS A 89 -1.06 3.71 -16.44
C HIS A 89 -0.09 2.66 -17.00
N GLU A 90 -0.52 1.98 -18.07
CA GLU A 90 0.30 1.02 -18.80
C GLU A 90 1.38 1.76 -19.60
N THR A 91 2.44 2.19 -18.92
CA THR A 91 3.68 2.57 -19.59
C THR A 91 4.34 1.28 -20.08
N ARG A 92 4.27 1.03 -21.39
CA ARG A 92 4.94 -0.08 -22.09
C ARG A 92 6.46 0.07 -21.96
N CYS A 93 7.02 -0.43 -20.87
CA CYS A 93 8.47 -0.59 -20.72
C CYS A 93 8.87 -1.96 -21.27
N GLN A 94 9.66 -1.99 -22.34
CA GLN A 94 10.24 -3.24 -22.83
C GLN A 94 11.17 -3.84 -21.77
N PRO A 95 11.10 -5.16 -21.51
CA PRO A 95 12.04 -5.82 -20.63
C PRO A 95 13.35 -6.04 -21.39
N GLN A 96 14.27 -5.08 -21.37
CA GLN A 96 15.65 -5.40 -21.70
C GLN A 96 16.33 -5.93 -20.44
N MET A 97 16.22 -7.25 -20.24
CA MET A 97 16.99 -8.01 -19.27
C MET A 97 18.31 -8.41 -19.92
N ASP A 98 19.30 -7.52 -19.85
CA ASP A 98 20.71 -7.89 -20.07
C ASP A 98 21.49 -7.57 -18.79
N SER A 99 21.37 -8.44 -17.79
CA SER A 99 22.17 -8.40 -16.56
C SER A 99 23.62 -8.92 -16.76
N ASN A 100 24.19 -8.74 -17.95
CA ASN A 100 25.62 -8.90 -18.20
C ASN A 100 26.27 -7.51 -18.31
N LYS A 101 26.45 -6.85 -17.18
CA LYS A 101 27.19 -5.58 -17.10
C LYS A 101 28.67 -5.89 -16.98
N SER A 102 29.41 -5.61 -18.05
CA SER A 102 30.88 -5.62 -18.01
C SER A 102 31.35 -4.61 -16.95
N PRO A 103 32.41 -4.93 -16.18
CA PRO A 103 32.94 -4.02 -15.15
C PRO A 103 33.39 -2.67 -15.74
N GLN A 104 33.70 -2.60 -17.03
CA GLN A 104 34.01 -1.34 -17.74
C GLN A 104 32.82 -0.38 -17.87
N ARG A 105 31.58 -0.88 -17.98
CA ARG A 105 30.39 -0.02 -18.10
C ARG A 105 30.07 0.69 -16.79
N MET A 106 30.41 0.06 -15.66
CA MET A 106 30.21 0.62 -14.32
C MET A 106 31.11 1.83 -14.03
N LEU A 107 32.26 1.95 -14.70
CA LEU A 107 33.21 3.05 -14.49
C LEU A 107 32.79 4.37 -15.15
N HIS A 108 31.81 4.33 -16.06
CA HIS A 108 31.35 5.49 -16.83
C HIS A 108 29.87 5.82 -16.59
N GLN A 109 29.23 5.12 -15.67
CA GLN A 109 27.81 5.27 -15.37
C GLN A 109 27.60 6.43 -14.40
N SER A 110 26.59 7.28 -14.64
CA SER A 110 26.29 8.37 -13.72
C SER A 110 25.80 7.81 -12.36
N ASP A 111 26.00 8.54 -11.27
CA ASP A 111 25.50 8.11 -9.95
C ASP A 111 23.98 7.91 -9.96
N LEU A 112 23.25 8.72 -10.74
CA LEU A 112 21.81 8.58 -10.92
C LEU A 112 21.47 7.26 -11.61
N ASP A 113 22.16 6.90 -12.69
CA ASP A 113 21.89 5.65 -13.40
C ASP A 113 22.12 4.44 -12.48
N ARG A 114 23.22 4.46 -11.70
CA ARG A 114 23.52 3.41 -10.72
C ARG A 114 22.43 3.33 -9.65
N PHE A 115 21.96 4.47 -9.16
CA PHE A 115 20.84 4.54 -8.22
C PHE A 115 19.57 3.93 -8.81
N MET A 116 19.17 4.35 -10.01
CA MET A 116 17.94 3.89 -10.67
C MET A 116 17.95 2.37 -10.88
N GLU A 117 19.10 1.81 -11.25
CA GLU A 117 19.28 0.36 -11.42
C GLU A 117 19.26 -0.40 -10.09
N ALA A 118 19.99 0.10 -9.09
CA ALA A 118 20.04 -0.52 -7.77
C ALA A 118 18.65 -0.53 -7.12
N TYR A 119 17.89 0.56 -7.27
CA TYR A 119 16.54 0.66 -6.74
C TYR A 119 15.58 -0.29 -7.46
N CYS A 120 15.64 -0.37 -8.81
CA CYS A 120 14.89 -1.40 -9.54
C CYS A 120 15.22 -2.80 -9.01
N ALA A 121 16.51 -3.14 -8.85
CA ALA A 121 16.93 -4.44 -8.35
C ALA A 121 16.42 -4.72 -6.92
N ALA A 122 16.41 -3.69 -6.05
CA ALA A 122 15.88 -3.80 -4.70
C ALA A 122 14.36 -4.06 -4.70
N LEU A 123 13.60 -3.33 -5.53
CA LEU A 123 12.15 -3.55 -5.69
C LEU A 123 11.83 -4.95 -6.22
N SER A 124 12.59 -5.46 -7.19
CA SER A 124 12.41 -6.85 -7.68
C SER A 124 12.54 -7.87 -6.54
N LYS A 125 13.59 -7.73 -5.72
CA LYS A 125 13.83 -8.64 -4.59
C LYS A 125 12.76 -8.51 -3.50
N LEU A 126 12.33 -7.27 -3.22
CA LEU A 126 11.25 -7.02 -2.29
C LEU A 126 9.96 -7.70 -2.74
N ARG A 127 9.59 -7.56 -4.02
CA ARG A 127 8.40 -8.20 -4.59
C ARG A 127 8.47 -9.73 -4.43
N GLU A 128 9.59 -10.34 -4.82
CA GLU A 128 9.79 -11.80 -4.69
C GLU A 128 9.67 -12.27 -3.23
N ALA A 129 10.33 -11.55 -2.32
CA ALA A 129 10.29 -11.85 -0.89
C ALA A 129 8.90 -11.68 -0.25
N MET A 130 8.02 -10.88 -0.85
CA MET A 130 6.63 -10.72 -0.42
C MET A 130 5.70 -11.77 -1.04
N GLU A 131 5.90 -12.12 -2.31
CA GLU A 131 5.05 -13.05 -3.06
C GLU A 131 5.22 -14.50 -2.57
N GLU A 132 6.45 -14.92 -2.22
CA GLU A 132 6.73 -16.28 -1.72
C GLU A 132 5.93 -16.65 -0.46
N PRO A 133 5.99 -15.90 0.65
CA PRO A 133 5.23 -16.25 1.86
C PRO A 133 3.71 -16.17 1.65
N GLN A 134 3.24 -15.29 0.76
CA GLN A 134 1.82 -15.20 0.41
C GLN A 134 1.36 -16.45 -0.32
N GLN A 135 2.09 -16.87 -1.36
CA GLN A 135 1.76 -18.08 -2.11
C GLN A 135 1.82 -19.32 -1.22
N THR A 136 2.84 -19.43 -0.38
CA THR A 136 3.00 -20.53 0.59
C THR A 136 1.84 -20.57 1.58
N THR A 137 1.42 -19.41 2.10
CA THR A 137 0.27 -19.32 3.03
C THR A 137 -1.05 -19.66 2.33
N MET A 138 -1.29 -19.14 1.13
CA MET A 138 -2.50 -19.44 0.35
C MET A 138 -2.62 -20.93 0.01
N ALA A 139 -1.50 -21.57 -0.36
CA ALA A 139 -1.46 -23.00 -0.62
C ALA A 139 -1.78 -23.81 0.64
N PHE A 140 -1.19 -23.44 1.78
CA PHE A 140 -1.47 -24.09 3.06
C PHE A 140 -2.95 -23.99 3.45
N ILE A 141 -3.54 -22.78 3.39
CA ILE A 141 -4.96 -22.57 3.70
C ILE A 141 -5.86 -23.38 2.76
N SER A 142 -5.54 -23.41 1.47
CA SER A 142 -6.32 -24.16 0.47
C SER A 142 -6.27 -25.67 0.70
N SER A 143 -5.10 -26.20 1.09
CA SER A 143 -4.95 -27.62 1.48
C SER A 143 -5.82 -27.96 2.69
N MET A 144 -5.69 -27.18 3.77
CA MET A 144 -6.47 -27.36 4.99
C MET A 144 -7.96 -27.30 4.70
N HIS A 145 -8.42 -26.33 3.91
CA HIS A 145 -9.82 -26.20 3.54
C HIS A 145 -10.32 -27.43 2.76
N SER A 146 -9.51 -27.98 1.86
CA SER A 146 -9.85 -29.17 1.08
C SER A 146 -9.99 -30.41 1.99
N GLU A 147 -9.08 -30.59 2.94
CA GLU A 147 -9.13 -31.69 3.92
C GLU A 147 -10.38 -31.58 4.82
N LEU A 148 -10.70 -30.37 5.27
CA LEU A 148 -11.91 -30.11 6.06
C LEU A 148 -13.21 -30.33 5.27
N GLN A 149 -13.21 -30.02 3.97
CA GLN A 149 -14.35 -30.31 3.09
C GLN A 149 -14.51 -31.82 2.84
N GLU A 150 -13.42 -32.56 2.67
CA GLU A 150 -13.48 -34.01 2.48
C GLU A 150 -14.09 -34.70 3.72
N MET A 151 -13.63 -34.38 4.94
CA MET A 151 -14.18 -34.98 6.16
C MET A 151 -15.67 -34.66 6.40
N SER A 152 -16.12 -33.48 5.94
CA SER A 152 -17.51 -33.05 6.10
C SER A 152 -18.44 -33.57 5.00
N ALA A 153 -17.87 -33.95 3.86
CA ALA A 153 -18.60 -34.59 2.76
C ALA A 153 -18.77 -36.12 2.97
N VAL A 154 -18.03 -36.75 3.89
CA VAL A 154 -18.27 -38.14 4.29
C VAL A 154 -19.64 -38.22 4.96
N PRO A 155 -20.64 -38.90 4.38
CA PRO A 155 -21.86 -39.21 5.11
C PRO A 155 -21.43 -40.09 6.27
N ILE A 156 -21.72 -39.67 7.49
CA ILE A 156 -21.55 -40.50 8.68
C ILE A 156 -22.50 -41.70 8.53
N ALA A 157 -22.05 -42.74 7.83
CA ALA A 157 -22.68 -44.04 7.80
C ALA A 157 -22.34 -44.76 9.11
N HIS A 158 -22.84 -44.22 10.23
CA HIS A 158 -23.01 -45.00 11.44
C HIS A 158 -24.35 -45.74 11.34
N SER A 159 -24.28 -47.04 11.59
CA SER A 159 -25.38 -48.02 11.67
C SER A 159 -25.93 -48.53 10.33
N ASN A 160 -25.35 -49.61 9.82
CA ASN A 160 -26.02 -50.91 9.95
C ASN A 160 -25.06 -52.04 9.57
N ALA A 161 -24.72 -52.86 10.56
CA ALA A 161 -24.07 -54.14 10.35
C ALA A 161 -24.95 -55.02 9.46
N PRO A 162 -24.41 -55.73 8.46
CA PRO A 162 -25.18 -56.75 7.76
C PRO A 162 -25.39 -57.91 8.73
N ALA A 163 -26.64 -58.15 9.11
CA ALA A 163 -27.01 -59.32 9.90
C ALA A 163 -26.51 -60.58 9.18
N LEU A 164 -25.62 -61.32 9.85
CA LEU A 164 -25.17 -62.65 9.42
C LEU A 164 -26.38 -63.56 9.19
N PRO A 165 -26.46 -64.30 8.07
CA PRO A 165 -27.48 -65.33 7.89
C PRO A 165 -27.24 -66.44 8.91
N HIS A 166 -28.23 -66.67 9.76
CA HIS A 166 -28.26 -67.80 10.68
C HIS A 166 -28.17 -69.13 9.91
N PRO A 167 -27.45 -70.15 10.41
CA PRO A 167 -27.48 -71.47 9.80
C PRO A 167 -28.85 -72.15 10.04
N PRO A 168 -29.35 -72.98 9.10
CA PRO A 168 -30.62 -73.69 9.26
C PRO A 168 -30.51 -74.78 10.35
N PRO A 169 -31.62 -75.12 11.04
CA PRO A 169 -31.63 -76.19 12.02
C PRO A 169 -31.42 -77.54 11.34
N THR A 170 -30.48 -78.33 11.85
CA THR A 170 -30.31 -79.73 11.47
C THR A 170 -31.47 -80.54 12.02
N SER A 171 -32.39 -80.95 11.14
CA SER A 171 -33.35 -82.01 11.46
C SER A 171 -32.62 -83.34 11.49
N SER A 172 -32.26 -83.79 12.70
CA SER A 172 -31.91 -85.17 12.99
C SER A 172 -33.13 -86.06 12.73
N SER A 173 -33.13 -86.77 11.60
CA SER A 173 -34.06 -87.88 11.38
C SER A 173 -33.32 -89.15 11.77
N GLY A 174 -33.54 -89.61 12.99
CA GLY A 174 -33.14 -90.94 13.42
C GLY A 174 -33.93 -92.00 12.67
N ASN A 175 -33.20 -92.97 12.11
CA ASN A 175 -33.58 -94.38 11.96
C ASN A 175 -32.29 -95.19 11.82
#